data_AF-A0A348PFN0-F1
#
_entry.id   AF-A0A348PFN0-F1
#
_cell.length_a   1.000
_cell.length_b   1.000
_cell.length_c   1.000
_cell.angle_alpha   90.00
_cell.angle_beta   90.00
_cell.angle_gamma   90.00
#
_symmetry.space_group_name_H-M   'P 1'
#
loop_
_entity.id
_entity.type
_entity.pdbx_description
1 polymer ?
#
loop_
_entity_poly.entity_id
_entity_poly.type
_entity_poly.pdbx_seq_one_letter_code
_entity_poly.pdbx_strand_id
1 'polypeptide(L)'
;MPLTPSRIARLDHIAPRLRALFAAIAMVTLAGVATSPASAQFGGRGGFAQAFQPDIMQRDVTLMTSSLGLEEWQRPIVEALLQDYMSNFNTGVEALKDRMKVASEDAGKIAKSNGGDAVLEKIMAPLNSWRTEKAQMLDKFMSDLKSQLGPQQLERWPSFERALRRERLLPDGDLSGESVDLFAVLTRMQLTPAEQDAVKQPLAAYELMLDEALVTRTSSMAVLDRELSDAMTSMNYERGADIQDKVMVVRIGVRSANDAGIELLAAALGDRGDEFRTRALEAGYPDVFRPHPVMILMQQAYA
;
A
#
# COMPACT_ATOMS: atom_id res chain seq x y z
N MET A 1 -4.24 22.92 66.38
CA MET A 1 -3.69 24.26 66.65
C MET A 1 -2.31 24.36 65.99
N PRO A 2 -1.85 25.56 65.60
CA PRO A 2 -1.61 25.95 64.21
C PRO A 2 -0.12 26.31 63.99
N LEU A 3 0.22 26.82 62.80
CA LEU A 3 1.00 28.06 62.58
C LEU A 3 1.43 28.18 61.09
N THR A 4 0.78 29.10 60.37
CA THR A 4 1.33 29.93 59.27
C THR A 4 2.56 30.75 59.72
N PRO A 5 3.24 31.59 58.90
CA PRO A 5 3.40 31.72 57.42
C PRO A 5 4.89 32.06 57.00
N SER A 6 5.08 32.60 55.77
CA SER A 6 6.19 33.49 55.28
C SER A 6 7.09 32.86 54.19
N ARG A 7 7.65 33.55 53.19
CA ARG A 7 7.60 34.93 52.66
C ARG A 7 8.51 34.96 51.39
N ILE A 8 8.16 35.76 50.37
CA ILE A 8 9.06 36.57 49.51
C ILE A 8 9.94 35.78 48.49
N ALA A 9 10.09 36.10 47.19
CA ALA A 9 10.11 37.34 46.38
C ALA A 9 9.62 37.02 44.93
N ARG A 10 8.94 37.84 44.10
CA ARG A 10 9.21 39.19 43.52
C ARG A 10 10.64 39.31 42.93
N LEU A 11 10.94 39.72 41.70
CA LEU A 11 10.26 40.40 40.58
C LEU A 11 11.10 40.19 39.31
N ASP A 12 10.44 40.22 38.16
CA ASP A 12 10.75 40.95 36.91
C ASP A 12 12.13 40.92 36.22
N HIS A 13 12.00 41.14 34.89
CA HIS A 13 12.98 41.49 33.84
C HIS A 13 13.16 40.30 32.88
N ILE A 14 12.63 40.29 31.65
CA ILE A 14 12.94 41.21 30.54
C ILE A 14 11.85 41.10 29.44
N ALA A 15 11.38 42.27 28.99
CA ALA A 15 10.78 42.69 27.71
C ALA A 15 9.97 41.70 26.80
N PRO A 16 8.74 42.09 26.39
CA PRO A 16 7.89 41.35 25.46
C PRO A 16 8.17 41.74 24.00
N ARG A 17 9.17 41.15 23.34
CA ARG A 17 9.42 41.40 21.90
C ARG A 17 9.91 40.20 21.09
N LEU A 18 9.50 38.98 21.43
CA LEU A 18 9.86 37.75 20.67
C LEU A 18 8.70 36.76 20.51
N ARG A 19 7.45 37.25 20.38
CA ARG A 19 6.26 36.44 20.07
C ARG A 19 5.47 36.95 18.86
N ALA A 20 6.16 37.55 17.89
CA ALA A 20 5.57 37.97 16.62
C ALA A 20 6.30 37.30 15.46
N LEU A 21 6.22 35.97 15.36
CA LEU A 21 6.45 35.26 14.10
C LEU A 21 5.85 33.83 14.08
N PHE A 22 4.68 33.60 14.66
CA PHE A 22 3.90 32.36 14.42
C PHE A 22 2.40 32.60 14.62
N ALA A 23 1.88 33.63 13.96
CA ALA A 23 0.46 33.96 13.96
C ALA A 23 0.02 34.41 12.56
N ALA A 24 0.00 33.48 11.62
CA ALA A 24 -0.77 33.56 10.38
C ALA A 24 -0.90 32.14 9.81
N ILE A 25 -1.99 31.46 10.18
CA ILE A 25 -2.75 30.37 9.52
C ILE A 25 -3.42 29.58 10.67
N ALA A 26 -4.34 30.24 11.36
CA ALA A 26 -5.30 29.63 12.27
C ALA A 26 -6.36 30.68 12.56
N MET A 27 -7.33 30.85 11.63
CA MET A 27 -8.71 31.30 11.91
C MET A 27 -9.46 31.44 10.57
N VAL A 28 -9.96 30.31 10.08
CA VAL A 28 -11.34 30.24 9.57
C VAL A 28 -11.96 29.06 10.31
N THR A 29 -12.46 29.34 11.50
CA THR A 29 -13.26 28.43 12.32
C THR A 29 -14.64 28.26 11.70
N LEU A 30 -14.96 27.00 11.38
CA LEU A 30 -16.21 26.31 11.72
C LEU A 30 -17.46 27.18 11.86
N ALA A 31 -18.25 27.24 10.79
CA ALA A 31 -19.70 27.34 10.88
C ALA A 31 -20.31 26.58 9.69
N GLY A 32 -20.91 25.42 9.96
CA GLY A 32 -21.59 24.60 8.95
C GLY A 32 -21.07 23.17 8.87
N VAL A 33 -21.38 22.35 9.88
CA VAL A 33 -21.30 20.89 9.78
C VAL A 33 -22.43 20.44 8.86
N ALA A 34 -22.16 20.41 7.56
CA ALA A 34 -22.79 19.49 6.65
C ALA A 34 -21.74 18.41 6.37
N THR A 35 -21.80 17.33 7.16
CA THR A 35 -21.16 16.08 6.78
C THR A 35 -21.85 15.61 5.51
N SER A 36 -21.34 15.99 4.35
CA SER A 36 -21.59 15.26 3.11
C SER A 36 -20.70 14.01 3.14
N PRO A 37 -21.23 12.81 3.39
CA PRO A 37 -20.45 11.59 3.34
C PRO A 37 -20.51 11.11 1.88
N ALA A 38 -19.66 11.64 1.01
CA ALA A 38 -19.56 11.11 -0.36
C ALA A 38 -18.21 11.43 -1.04
N SER A 39 -17.49 12.46 -0.61
CA SER A 39 -16.32 12.96 -1.35
C SER A 39 -14.97 12.37 -0.91
N ALA A 40 -14.95 11.50 0.10
CA ALA A 40 -13.71 10.94 0.67
C ALA A 40 -13.52 9.43 0.40
N GLN A 41 -14.47 8.78 -0.28
CA GLN A 41 -14.43 7.35 -0.63
C GLN A 41 -14.01 7.08 -2.08
N PHE A 42 -13.77 8.12 -2.88
CA PHE A 42 -13.09 7.97 -4.16
C PHE A 42 -11.69 7.41 -3.89
N GLY A 43 -11.22 6.41 -4.65
CA GLY A 43 -9.95 5.66 -4.50
C GLY A 43 -8.64 6.48 -4.52
N GLY A 44 -8.69 7.77 -4.18
CA GLY A 44 -7.60 8.74 -4.27
C GLY A 44 -6.63 8.77 -3.11
N ARG A 45 -6.91 8.16 -1.94
CA ARG A 45 -5.89 8.08 -0.87
C ARG A 45 -4.76 7.12 -1.23
N GLY A 46 -5.05 6.01 -1.91
CA GLY A 46 -4.05 5.08 -2.42
C GLY A 46 -3.35 5.60 -3.69
N GLY A 47 -4.14 5.95 -4.72
CA GLY A 47 -3.59 6.27 -6.05
C GLY A 47 -2.82 7.60 -6.16
N PHE A 48 -3.00 8.55 -5.23
CA PHE A 48 -2.19 9.76 -5.18
C PHE A 48 -0.89 9.54 -4.41
N ALA A 49 -0.96 8.94 -3.22
CA ALA A 49 0.25 8.64 -2.42
C ALA A 49 1.21 7.70 -3.17
N GLN A 50 0.67 6.69 -3.85
CA GLN A 50 1.44 5.73 -4.65
C GLN A 50 2.14 6.38 -5.87
N ALA A 51 1.63 7.51 -6.36
CA ALA A 51 2.28 8.25 -7.44
C ALA A 51 3.64 8.83 -7.00
N PHE A 52 3.81 9.14 -5.71
CA PHE A 52 5.04 9.69 -5.15
C PHE A 52 5.95 8.64 -4.51
N GLN A 53 5.57 7.36 -4.57
CA GLN A 53 6.38 6.26 -4.08
C GLN A 53 7.00 5.50 -5.25
N PRO A 54 8.30 5.16 -5.18
CA PRO A 54 8.93 4.32 -6.19
C PRO A 54 8.34 2.91 -6.17
N ASP A 55 8.32 2.26 -7.33
CA ASP A 55 7.82 0.89 -7.47
C ASP A 55 8.84 -0.16 -7.01
N ILE A 56 10.12 0.19 -7.06
CA ILE A 56 11.25 -0.61 -6.60
C ILE A 56 12.02 0.19 -5.57
N MET A 57 12.33 -0.43 -4.44
CA MET A 57 13.05 0.15 -3.30
C MET A 57 14.35 -0.61 -3.03
N GLN A 58 15.24 0.00 -2.24
CA GLN A 58 16.50 -0.64 -1.83
C GLN A 58 16.31 -1.99 -1.13
N ARG A 59 15.22 -2.15 -0.37
CA ARG A 59 14.87 -3.43 0.28
C ARG A 59 14.62 -4.55 -0.72
N ASP A 60 14.20 -4.21 -1.94
CA ASP A 60 13.88 -5.19 -2.98
C ASP A 60 15.14 -5.80 -3.61
N VAL A 61 16.31 -5.17 -3.43
CA VAL A 61 17.61 -5.76 -3.82
C VAL A 61 17.82 -7.09 -3.10
N THR A 62 17.46 -7.20 -1.82
CA THR A 62 17.56 -8.45 -1.06
C THR A 62 16.64 -9.53 -1.66
N LEU A 63 15.44 -9.16 -2.09
CA LEU A 63 14.52 -10.07 -2.78
C LEU A 63 15.10 -10.51 -4.13
N MET A 64 15.66 -9.59 -4.91
CA MET A 64 16.31 -9.88 -6.20
C MET A 64 17.49 -10.83 -6.04
N THR A 65 18.41 -10.53 -5.10
CA THR A 65 19.60 -11.34 -4.83
C THR A 65 19.23 -12.76 -4.44
N SER A 66 18.28 -12.92 -3.50
CA SER A 66 17.87 -14.23 -3.01
C SER A 66 17.07 -15.03 -4.04
N SER A 67 16.11 -14.40 -4.73
CA SER A 67 15.21 -15.09 -5.67
C SER A 67 15.90 -15.48 -6.97
N LEU A 68 16.74 -14.59 -7.52
CA LEU A 68 17.46 -14.84 -8.77
C LEU A 68 18.77 -15.59 -8.56
N GLY A 69 19.23 -15.74 -7.32
CA GLY A 69 20.52 -16.34 -7.00
C GLY A 69 21.66 -15.51 -7.60
N LEU A 70 21.66 -14.20 -7.33
CA LEU A 70 22.69 -13.31 -7.84
C LEU A 70 24.03 -13.58 -7.16
N GLU A 71 25.09 -13.60 -7.97
CA GLU A 71 26.46 -13.72 -7.48
C GLU A 71 26.94 -12.41 -6.83
N GLU A 72 27.96 -12.50 -5.98
CA GLU A 72 28.46 -11.33 -5.22
C GLU A 72 28.88 -10.17 -6.14
N TRP A 73 29.45 -10.47 -7.31
CA TRP A 73 29.85 -9.46 -8.30
C TRP A 73 28.68 -8.85 -9.08
N GLN A 74 27.53 -9.53 -9.17
CA GLN A 74 26.33 -9.00 -9.84
C GLN A 74 25.61 -7.98 -8.95
N ARG A 75 25.77 -8.06 -7.63
CA ARG A 75 25.08 -7.18 -6.69
C ARG A 75 25.39 -5.68 -6.93
N PRO A 76 26.65 -5.23 -7.08
CA PRO A 76 26.95 -3.84 -7.42
C PRO A 76 26.31 -3.38 -8.74
N ILE A 77 26.12 -4.28 -9.71
CA ILE A 77 25.47 -3.97 -10.99
C ILE A 77 23.99 -3.67 -10.76
N VAL A 78 23.29 -4.52 -9.99
CA VAL A 78 21.88 -4.31 -9.65
C VAL A 78 21.69 -3.05 -8.80
N GLU A 79 22.61 -2.78 -7.87
CA GLU A 79 22.59 -1.55 -7.07
C GLU A 79 22.77 -0.29 -7.95
N ALA A 80 23.65 -0.33 -8.96
CA ALA A 80 23.79 0.76 -9.93
C ALA A 80 22.53 0.96 -10.78
N LEU A 81 21.92 -0.13 -11.28
CA LEU A 81 20.65 -0.06 -12.01
C LEU A 81 19.53 0.55 -11.16
N LEU A 82 19.49 0.20 -9.87
CA LEU A 82 18.52 0.76 -8.94
C LEU A 82 18.80 2.25 -8.65
N GLN A 83 20.05 2.65 -8.52
CA GLN A 83 20.42 4.06 -8.35
C GLN A 83 19.97 4.91 -9.55
N ASP A 84 20.18 4.40 -10.76
CA ASP A 84 19.72 5.06 -11.99
C ASP A 84 18.19 5.17 -12.03
N TYR A 85 17.47 4.08 -11.70
CA TYR A 85 16.00 4.10 -11.57
C TYR A 85 15.53 5.15 -10.56
N MET A 86 16.13 5.18 -9.36
CA MET A 86 15.76 6.10 -8.29
C MET A 86 16.06 7.56 -8.66
N SER A 87 17.16 7.82 -9.36
CA SER A 87 17.52 9.15 -9.86
C SER A 87 16.47 9.65 -10.87
N ASN A 88 16.09 8.81 -11.82
CA ASN A 88 15.05 9.12 -12.82
C ASN A 88 13.68 9.33 -12.17
N PHE A 89 13.31 8.47 -11.21
CA PHE A 89 12.07 8.59 -10.45
C PHE A 89 12.00 9.92 -9.70
N ASN A 90 13.05 10.29 -8.95
CA ASN A 90 13.09 11.54 -8.20
C ASN A 90 13.01 12.77 -9.12
N THR A 91 13.75 12.76 -10.23
CA THR A 91 13.68 13.81 -11.25
C THR A 91 12.26 13.95 -11.80
N GLY A 92 11.61 12.82 -12.08
CA GLY A 92 10.25 12.77 -12.56
C GLY A 92 9.22 13.26 -11.53
N VAL A 93 9.41 12.96 -10.24
CA VAL A 93 8.58 13.48 -9.15
C VAL A 93 8.65 15.01 -9.05
N GLU A 94 9.85 15.60 -9.15
CA GLU A 94 9.98 17.07 -9.18
C GLU A 94 9.27 17.67 -10.39
N ALA A 95 9.44 17.07 -11.58
CA ALA A 95 8.72 17.49 -12.77
C ALA A 95 7.19 17.34 -12.64
N LEU A 96 6.71 16.31 -11.94
CA LEU A 96 5.29 16.16 -11.62
C LEU A 96 4.81 17.29 -10.70
N LYS A 97 5.56 17.64 -9.64
CA LYS A 97 5.18 18.73 -8.73
C LYS A 97 5.02 20.05 -9.48
N ASP A 98 5.94 20.35 -10.41
CA ASP A 98 5.87 21.53 -11.26
C ASP A 98 4.62 21.50 -12.16
N ARG A 99 4.37 20.36 -12.84
CA ARG A 99 3.17 20.17 -13.66
C ARG A 99 1.88 20.31 -12.85
N MET A 100 1.84 19.78 -11.62
CA MET A 100 0.70 19.88 -10.71
C MET A 100 0.46 21.32 -10.26
N LYS A 101 1.53 22.10 -10.00
CA LYS A 101 1.42 23.52 -9.66
C LYS A 101 0.78 24.31 -10.80
N VAL A 102 1.29 24.12 -12.02
CA VAL A 102 0.74 24.78 -13.23
C VAL A 102 -0.73 24.38 -13.44
N ALA A 103 -1.03 23.08 -13.35
CA ALA A 103 -2.40 22.57 -13.47
C ALA A 103 -3.34 23.16 -12.42
N SER A 104 -2.89 23.31 -11.17
CA SER A 104 -3.68 23.92 -10.10
C SER A 104 -3.94 25.42 -10.33
N GLU A 105 -2.95 26.16 -10.84
CA GLU A 105 -3.11 27.58 -11.18
C GLU A 105 -4.12 27.77 -12.32
N ASP A 106 -4.06 26.92 -13.34
CA ASP A 106 -5.00 26.97 -14.47
C ASP A 106 -6.40 26.51 -14.09
N ALA A 107 -6.50 25.46 -13.28
CA ALA A 107 -7.76 25.00 -12.70
C ALA A 107 -8.42 26.11 -11.87
N GLY A 108 -7.65 26.89 -11.10
CA GLY A 108 -8.15 28.04 -10.36
C GLY A 108 -8.70 29.17 -11.23
N LYS A 109 -8.26 29.29 -12.49
CA LYS A 109 -8.84 30.24 -13.47
C LYS A 109 -10.16 29.71 -14.04
N ILE A 110 -10.24 28.41 -14.32
CA ILE A 110 -11.43 27.72 -14.88
C ILE A 110 -12.55 27.57 -13.84
N ALA A 111 -12.21 27.35 -12.57
CA ALA A 111 -13.19 27.25 -11.50
C ALA A 111 -14.03 28.52 -11.37
N LYS A 112 -13.46 29.69 -11.68
CA LYS A 112 -14.16 30.98 -11.68
C LYS A 112 -15.19 31.12 -12.81
N SER A 113 -15.20 30.21 -13.78
CA SER A 113 -16.15 30.18 -14.91
C SER A 113 -17.11 28.99 -14.87
N ASN A 114 -17.36 28.37 -13.71
CA ASN A 114 -18.29 27.23 -13.50
C ASN A 114 -17.95 25.93 -14.29
N GLY A 115 -16.67 25.65 -14.56
CA GLY A 115 -16.24 24.43 -15.27
C GLY A 115 -15.75 23.29 -14.36
N GLY A 116 -16.58 22.76 -13.45
CA GLY A 116 -16.18 21.76 -12.46
C GLY A 116 -15.47 20.52 -13.03
N ASP A 117 -16.00 19.94 -14.10
CA ASP A 117 -15.40 18.75 -14.73
C ASP A 117 -14.07 19.08 -15.42
N ALA A 118 -14.00 20.25 -16.07
CA ALA A 118 -12.77 20.74 -16.71
C ALA A 118 -11.66 21.03 -15.68
N VAL A 119 -12.02 21.44 -14.46
CA VAL A 119 -11.08 21.62 -13.33
C VAL A 119 -10.51 20.26 -12.91
N LEU A 120 -11.35 19.24 -12.74
CA LEU A 120 -10.89 17.91 -12.35
C LEU A 120 -9.98 17.28 -13.42
N GLU A 121 -10.36 17.35 -14.69
CA GLU A 121 -9.56 16.84 -15.80
C GLU A 121 -8.17 17.49 -15.84
N LYS A 122 -8.10 18.83 -15.67
CA LYS A 122 -6.83 19.57 -15.66
C LYS A 122 -5.92 19.16 -14.51
N ILE A 123 -6.48 18.92 -13.32
CA ILE A 123 -5.70 18.48 -12.14
C ILE A 123 -5.22 17.04 -12.28
N MET A 124 -6.01 16.16 -12.91
CA MET A 124 -5.69 14.73 -13.05
C MET A 124 -4.77 14.41 -14.23
N ALA A 125 -4.74 15.24 -15.27
CA ALA A 125 -3.93 15.01 -16.47
C ALA A 125 -2.42 14.83 -16.18
N PRO A 126 -1.76 15.67 -15.34
CA PRO A 126 -0.36 15.45 -14.96
C PRO A 126 -0.12 14.13 -14.22
N LEU A 127 -1.07 13.70 -13.37
CA LEU A 127 -0.96 12.42 -12.66
C LEU A 127 -1.07 11.24 -13.62
N ASN A 128 -1.95 11.32 -14.62
CA ASN A 128 -2.11 10.26 -15.60
C ASN A 128 -0.88 10.11 -16.49
N SER A 129 -0.30 11.21 -16.97
CA SER A 129 0.96 11.15 -17.74
C SER A 129 2.11 10.62 -16.89
N TRP A 130 2.20 11.07 -15.63
CA TRP A 130 3.20 10.57 -14.69
C TRP A 130 3.08 9.07 -14.42
N ARG A 131 1.86 8.53 -14.27
CA ARG A 131 1.66 7.08 -14.10
C ARG A 131 2.23 6.29 -15.26
N THR A 132 2.06 6.77 -16.49
CA THR A 132 2.63 6.15 -17.70
C THR A 132 4.17 6.24 -17.70
N GLU A 133 4.73 7.40 -17.39
CA GLU A 133 6.20 7.59 -17.27
C GLU A 133 6.79 6.66 -16.20
N LYS A 134 6.13 6.59 -15.04
CA LYS A 134 6.52 5.71 -13.93
C LYS A 134 6.50 4.23 -14.33
N ALA A 135 5.47 3.78 -15.02
CA ALA A 135 5.38 2.41 -15.54
C ALA A 135 6.51 2.10 -16.53
N GLN A 136 6.83 3.02 -17.45
CA GLN A 136 7.94 2.85 -18.40
C GLN A 136 9.30 2.76 -17.70
N MET A 137 9.52 3.54 -16.64
CA MET A 137 10.74 3.47 -15.83
C MET A 137 10.89 2.10 -15.16
N LEU A 138 9.79 1.55 -14.63
CA LEU A 138 9.78 0.20 -14.07
C LEU A 138 10.07 -0.85 -15.14
N ASP A 139 9.40 -0.79 -16.29
CA ASP A 139 9.60 -1.74 -17.40
C ASP A 139 11.05 -1.74 -17.88
N LYS A 140 11.65 -0.55 -18.00
CA LYS A 140 13.06 -0.39 -18.34
C LYS A 140 13.96 -1.04 -17.29
N PHE A 141 13.74 -0.73 -16.00
CA PHE A 141 14.53 -1.34 -14.92
C PHE A 141 14.45 -2.88 -14.94
N MET A 142 13.25 -3.43 -15.10
CA MET A 142 13.04 -4.89 -15.15
C MET A 142 13.71 -5.52 -16.37
N SER A 143 13.64 -4.86 -17.53
CA SER A 143 14.32 -5.30 -18.75
C SER A 143 15.84 -5.26 -18.59
N ASP A 144 16.39 -4.17 -18.05
CA ASP A 144 17.81 -4.02 -17.82
C ASP A 144 18.31 -5.07 -16.82
N LEU A 145 17.60 -5.29 -15.71
CA LEU A 145 17.90 -6.35 -14.75
C LEU A 145 17.92 -7.72 -15.42
N LYS A 146 16.89 -8.06 -16.19
CA LYS A 146 16.79 -9.34 -16.90
C LYS A 146 17.95 -9.56 -17.87
N SER A 147 18.43 -8.49 -18.50
CA SER A 147 19.58 -8.56 -19.43
C SER A 147 20.91 -8.92 -18.76
N GLN A 148 21.02 -8.69 -17.44
CA GLN A 148 22.23 -9.03 -16.66
C GLN A 148 22.23 -10.48 -16.15
N LEU A 149 21.16 -11.23 -16.41
CA LEU A 149 20.97 -12.58 -15.90
C LEU A 149 21.54 -13.64 -16.85
N GLY A 150 22.21 -14.64 -16.26
CA GLY A 150 22.62 -15.84 -17.00
C GLY A 150 21.44 -16.80 -17.26
N PRO A 151 21.62 -17.83 -18.13
CA PRO A 151 20.56 -18.77 -18.49
C PRO A 151 19.88 -19.45 -17.28
N GLN A 152 20.66 -19.89 -16.29
CA GLN A 152 20.11 -20.53 -15.07
C GLN A 152 19.33 -19.55 -14.18
N GLN A 153 19.68 -18.26 -14.20
CA GLN A 153 18.98 -17.24 -13.44
C GLN A 153 17.67 -16.84 -14.14
N LEU A 154 17.65 -16.86 -15.48
CA LEU A 154 16.44 -16.63 -16.27
C LEU A 154 15.36 -17.68 -16.02
N GLU A 155 15.71 -18.92 -15.68
CA GLU A 155 14.75 -19.94 -15.25
C GLU A 155 14.01 -19.56 -13.96
N ARG A 156 14.64 -18.75 -13.09
CA ARG A 156 14.06 -18.25 -11.83
C ARG A 156 13.21 -16.99 -12.03
N TRP A 157 13.31 -16.35 -13.20
CA TRP A 157 12.63 -15.10 -13.49
C TRP A 157 11.12 -15.13 -13.22
N PRO A 158 10.36 -16.16 -13.63
CA PRO A 158 8.92 -16.18 -13.37
C PRO A 158 8.57 -16.20 -11.88
N SER A 159 9.35 -16.90 -11.04
CA SER A 159 9.12 -16.91 -9.59
C SER A 159 9.49 -15.58 -8.96
N PHE A 160 10.58 -14.96 -9.40
CA PHE A 160 10.94 -13.61 -8.97
C PHE A 160 9.84 -12.58 -9.30
N GLU A 161 9.27 -12.62 -10.51
CA GLU A 161 8.19 -11.70 -10.90
C GLU A 161 6.96 -11.84 -10.01
N ARG A 162 6.59 -13.07 -9.64
CA ARG A 162 5.48 -13.32 -8.72
C ARG A 162 5.79 -12.85 -7.30
N ALA A 163 6.99 -13.11 -6.80
CA ALA A 163 7.41 -12.64 -5.49
C ALA A 163 7.40 -11.11 -5.40
N LEU A 164 7.88 -10.42 -6.44
CA LEU A 164 7.85 -8.96 -6.54
C LEU A 164 6.42 -8.42 -6.62
N ARG A 165 5.54 -9.08 -7.40
CA ARG A 165 4.11 -8.72 -7.46
C ARG A 165 3.42 -8.88 -6.11
N ARG A 166 3.68 -9.98 -5.40
CA ARG A 166 3.16 -10.22 -4.06
C ARG A 166 3.55 -9.09 -3.12
N GLU A 167 4.85 -8.77 -3.02
CA GLU A 167 5.34 -7.71 -2.12
C GLU A 167 4.66 -6.36 -2.39
N ARG A 168 4.39 -6.05 -3.65
CA ARG A 168 3.83 -4.76 -4.06
C ARG A 168 2.31 -4.70 -3.94
N LEU A 169 1.62 -5.76 -4.36
CA LEU A 169 0.17 -5.73 -4.52
C LEU A 169 -0.56 -6.28 -3.30
N LEU A 170 0.01 -7.27 -2.60
CA LEU A 170 -0.67 -7.87 -1.46
C LEU A 170 -1.06 -6.85 -0.36
N PRO A 171 -0.23 -5.83 -0.03
CA PRO A 171 -0.59 -4.82 0.97
C PRO A 171 -1.80 -3.95 0.60
N ASP A 172 -2.15 -3.83 -0.69
CA ASP A 172 -3.26 -3.01 -1.20
C ASP A 172 -4.65 -3.66 -0.98
N GLY A 173 -4.73 -4.68 -0.12
CA GLY A 173 -5.99 -5.31 0.26
C GLY A 173 -6.79 -4.46 1.25
N ASP A 174 -8.08 -4.31 0.96
CA ASP A 174 -9.04 -3.57 1.80
C ASP A 174 -9.93 -4.51 2.63
N LEU A 175 -9.88 -5.80 2.32
CA LEU A 175 -10.69 -6.85 2.92
C LEU A 175 -9.85 -7.64 3.95
N SER A 176 -10.46 -7.99 5.10
CA SER A 176 -9.83 -8.93 6.04
C SER A 176 -9.45 -10.22 5.31
N GLY A 177 -8.28 -10.77 5.57
CA GLY A 177 -7.75 -11.96 4.89
C GLY A 177 -7.19 -11.70 3.47
N GLU A 178 -7.43 -10.53 2.86
CA GLU A 178 -6.90 -10.22 1.53
C GLU A 178 -5.38 -9.97 1.54
N SER A 179 -4.88 -9.31 2.59
CA SER A 179 -3.48 -8.86 2.68
C SER A 179 -2.57 -9.80 3.50
N VAL A 180 -3.01 -11.04 3.78
CA VAL A 180 -2.21 -11.98 4.59
C VAL A 180 -1.04 -12.55 3.78
N ASP A 181 0.17 -12.42 4.31
CA ASP A 181 1.37 -13.01 3.71
C ASP A 181 1.71 -14.36 4.38
N LEU A 182 1.29 -15.45 3.74
CA LEU A 182 1.55 -16.81 4.23
C LEU A 182 3.04 -17.18 4.19
N PHE A 183 3.85 -16.57 3.31
CA PHE A 183 5.29 -16.80 3.30
C PHE A 183 5.91 -16.26 4.59
N ALA A 184 5.54 -15.04 4.98
CA ALA A 184 6.00 -14.45 6.23
C ALA A 184 5.55 -15.26 7.46
N VAL A 185 4.34 -15.84 7.43
CA VAL A 185 3.86 -16.74 8.51
C VAL A 185 4.75 -17.98 8.61
N LEU A 186 5.01 -18.68 7.50
CA LEU A 186 5.87 -19.87 7.47
C LEU A 186 7.31 -19.55 7.93
N THR A 187 7.89 -18.43 7.47
CA THR A 187 9.23 -18.02 7.88
C THR A 187 9.32 -17.80 9.39
N ARG A 188 8.29 -17.25 10.02
CA ARG A 188 8.24 -17.02 11.48
C ARG A 188 8.09 -18.30 12.30
N MET A 189 7.57 -19.37 11.71
CA MET A 189 7.35 -20.66 12.39
C MET A 189 8.61 -21.50 12.56
N GLN A 190 9.73 -21.11 11.92
CA GLN A 190 11.02 -21.81 11.99
C GLN A 190 10.87 -23.31 11.73
N LEU A 191 10.34 -23.64 10.55
CA LEU A 191 10.03 -25.02 10.15
C LEU A 191 11.28 -25.91 10.16
N THR A 192 11.10 -27.17 10.54
CA THR A 192 12.15 -28.20 10.43
C THR A 192 12.47 -28.48 8.95
N PRO A 193 13.64 -29.07 8.61
CA PRO A 193 13.95 -29.42 7.21
C PRO A 193 12.91 -30.32 6.54
N ALA A 194 12.29 -31.23 7.31
CA ALA A 194 11.23 -32.11 6.81
C ALA A 194 9.94 -31.32 6.51
N GLU A 195 9.54 -30.41 7.40
CA GLU A 195 8.39 -29.52 7.20
C GLU A 195 8.61 -28.58 6.01
N GLN A 196 9.82 -28.02 5.87
CA GLN A 196 10.19 -27.20 4.73
C GLN A 196 10.04 -27.96 3.41
N ASP A 197 10.47 -29.22 3.37
CA ASP A 197 10.33 -30.07 2.19
C ASP A 197 8.84 -30.39 1.88
N ALA A 198 8.06 -30.69 2.91
CA ALA A 198 6.63 -30.99 2.80
C ALA A 198 5.82 -29.82 2.22
N VAL A 199 6.15 -28.57 2.58
CA VAL A 199 5.42 -27.39 2.10
C VAL A 199 5.88 -26.89 0.73
N LYS A 200 6.99 -27.36 0.15
CA LYS A 200 7.53 -26.83 -1.13
C LYS A 200 6.50 -26.82 -2.26
N GLN A 201 5.89 -27.97 -2.53
CA GLN A 201 4.91 -28.11 -3.62
C GLN A 201 3.59 -27.36 -3.30
N PRO A 202 2.99 -27.52 -2.10
CA PRO A 202 1.88 -26.69 -1.63
C PRO A 202 2.09 -25.18 -1.75
N LEU A 203 3.26 -24.69 -1.34
CA LEU A 203 3.61 -23.28 -1.37
C LEU A 203 3.74 -22.75 -2.79
N ALA A 204 4.33 -23.54 -3.70
CA ALA A 204 4.42 -23.19 -5.12
C ALA A 204 3.02 -23.15 -5.79
N ALA A 205 2.12 -24.08 -5.43
CA ALA A 205 0.74 -24.06 -5.90
C ALA A 205 -0.01 -22.81 -5.39
N TYR A 206 0.13 -22.49 -4.10
CA TYR A 206 -0.42 -21.26 -3.54
C TYR A 206 0.15 -20.00 -4.21
N GLU A 207 1.45 -19.95 -4.48
CA GLU A 207 2.10 -18.82 -5.17
C GLU A 207 1.44 -18.53 -6.52
N LEU A 208 1.14 -19.57 -7.30
CA LEU A 208 0.46 -19.44 -8.59
C LEU A 208 -0.99 -18.94 -8.44
N MET A 209 -1.74 -19.50 -7.49
CA MET A 209 -3.12 -19.08 -7.22
C MET A 209 -3.20 -17.62 -6.78
N LEU A 210 -2.30 -17.23 -5.87
CA LEU A 210 -2.23 -15.85 -5.39
C LEU A 210 -1.86 -14.89 -6.51
N ASP A 211 -0.87 -15.26 -7.33
CA ASP A 211 -0.42 -14.42 -8.43
C ASP A 211 -1.53 -14.17 -9.47
N GLU A 212 -2.25 -15.22 -9.86
CA GLU A 212 -3.41 -15.12 -10.75
C GLU A 212 -4.49 -14.20 -10.17
N ALA A 213 -4.79 -14.34 -8.87
CA ALA A 213 -5.76 -13.50 -8.18
C ALA A 213 -5.32 -12.03 -8.11
N LEU A 214 -4.03 -11.75 -7.84
CA LEU A 214 -3.49 -10.38 -7.80
C LEU A 214 -3.48 -9.72 -9.18
N VAL A 215 -3.16 -10.46 -10.24
CA VAL A 215 -3.23 -9.96 -11.62
C VAL A 215 -4.68 -9.67 -12.02
N THR A 216 -5.58 -10.59 -11.71
CA THR A 216 -7.01 -10.42 -11.96
C THR A 216 -7.54 -9.20 -11.23
N ARG A 217 -7.15 -9.02 -9.96
CA ARG A 217 -7.54 -7.84 -9.18
C ARG A 217 -7.04 -6.56 -9.81
N THR A 218 -5.75 -6.47 -10.08
CA THR A 218 -5.13 -5.24 -10.56
C THR A 218 -5.68 -4.82 -11.94
N SER A 219 -5.82 -5.77 -12.86
CA SER A 219 -6.37 -5.50 -14.20
C SER A 219 -7.86 -5.13 -14.16
N SER A 220 -8.65 -5.82 -13.33
CA SER A 220 -10.09 -5.53 -13.18
C SER A 220 -10.33 -4.18 -12.50
N MET A 221 -9.57 -3.84 -11.46
CA MET A 221 -9.67 -2.54 -10.78
C MET A 221 -9.44 -1.38 -11.75
N ALA A 222 -8.44 -1.47 -12.63
CA ALA A 222 -8.16 -0.43 -13.63
C ALA A 222 -9.30 -0.22 -14.65
N VAL A 223 -10.11 -1.24 -14.91
CA VAL A 223 -11.32 -1.14 -15.74
C VAL A 223 -12.48 -0.58 -14.93
N LEU A 224 -12.73 -1.15 -13.75
CA LEU A 224 -13.86 -0.79 -12.89
C LEU A 224 -13.76 0.64 -12.37
N ASP A 225 -12.56 1.15 -12.07
CA ASP A 225 -12.34 2.55 -11.67
C ASP A 225 -12.79 3.54 -12.76
N ARG A 226 -12.54 3.21 -14.03
CA ARG A 226 -12.98 4.03 -15.17
C ARG A 226 -14.50 3.99 -15.31
N GLU A 227 -15.09 2.79 -15.27
CA GLU A 227 -16.54 2.63 -15.31
C GLU A 227 -17.24 3.35 -14.15
N LEU A 228 -16.64 3.34 -12.96
CA LEU A 228 -17.17 4.01 -11.78
C LEU A 228 -17.12 5.52 -11.97
N SER A 229 -16.01 6.06 -12.50
CA SER A 229 -15.89 7.48 -12.83
C SER A 229 -16.97 7.93 -13.83
N ASP A 230 -17.23 7.12 -14.87
CA ASP A 230 -18.27 7.39 -15.87
C ASP A 230 -19.68 7.35 -15.26
N ALA A 231 -19.95 6.36 -14.39
CA ALA A 231 -21.22 6.24 -13.67
C ALA A 231 -21.47 7.45 -12.75
N MET A 232 -20.45 7.91 -12.03
CA MET A 232 -20.52 9.09 -11.17
C MET A 232 -20.79 10.37 -11.97
N THR A 233 -20.10 10.55 -13.09
CA THR A 233 -20.27 11.72 -13.98
C THR A 233 -21.68 11.76 -14.59
N SER A 234 -22.23 10.61 -14.94
CA SER A 234 -23.60 10.47 -15.44
C SER A 234 -24.68 10.43 -14.35
N MET A 235 -24.30 10.57 -13.07
CA MET A 235 -25.18 10.43 -11.90
C MET A 235 -25.96 9.10 -11.89
N ASN A 236 -25.38 8.04 -12.45
CA ASN A 236 -25.98 6.72 -12.53
C ASN A 236 -25.60 5.90 -11.29
N TYR A 237 -26.35 6.09 -10.20
CA TYR A 237 -26.09 5.43 -8.92
C TYR A 237 -26.31 3.91 -8.94
N GLU A 238 -27.25 3.41 -9.75
CA GLU A 238 -27.52 1.98 -9.92
C GLU A 238 -26.30 1.28 -10.52
N ARG A 239 -25.78 1.82 -11.64
CA ARG A 239 -24.54 1.33 -12.23
C ARG A 239 -23.35 1.45 -11.28
N GLY A 240 -23.28 2.54 -10.49
CA GLY A 240 -22.27 2.71 -9.47
C GLY A 240 -22.28 1.59 -8.42
N ALA A 241 -23.46 1.18 -7.95
CA ALA A 241 -23.63 0.07 -7.02
C ALA A 241 -23.20 -1.27 -7.64
N ASP A 242 -23.63 -1.57 -8.87
CA ASP A 242 -23.21 -2.79 -9.58
C ASP A 242 -21.69 -2.88 -9.74
N ILE A 243 -21.02 -1.75 -9.97
CA ILE A 243 -19.56 -1.70 -10.07
C ILE A 243 -18.91 -1.96 -8.71
N GLN A 244 -19.45 -1.43 -7.61
CA GLN A 244 -18.94 -1.73 -6.27
C GLN A 244 -19.07 -3.23 -5.93
N ASP A 245 -20.16 -3.89 -6.33
CA ASP A 245 -20.31 -5.34 -6.17
C ASP A 245 -19.24 -6.11 -6.95
N LYS A 246 -18.93 -5.69 -8.19
CA LYS A 246 -17.83 -6.27 -8.97
C LYS A 246 -16.47 -6.04 -8.32
N VAL A 247 -16.22 -4.85 -7.77
CA VAL A 247 -14.99 -4.56 -7.00
C VAL A 247 -14.84 -5.55 -5.84
N MET A 248 -15.93 -5.77 -5.10
CA MET A 248 -15.96 -6.73 -3.99
C MET A 248 -15.67 -8.16 -4.45
N VAL A 249 -16.32 -8.64 -5.51
CA VAL A 249 -16.09 -10.00 -6.07
C VAL A 249 -14.62 -10.22 -6.42
N VAL A 250 -14.00 -9.24 -7.07
CA VAL A 250 -12.61 -9.33 -7.48
C VAL A 250 -11.65 -9.38 -6.28
N ARG A 251 -11.89 -8.57 -5.24
CA ARG A 251 -11.09 -8.61 -4.00
C ARG A 251 -11.30 -9.91 -3.21
N ILE A 252 -12.51 -10.44 -3.20
CA ILE A 252 -12.82 -11.76 -2.62
C ILE A 252 -12.00 -12.86 -3.32
N GLY A 253 -11.67 -12.72 -4.60
CA GLY A 253 -10.77 -13.65 -5.30
C GLY A 253 -9.41 -13.80 -4.62
N VAL A 254 -8.78 -12.69 -4.23
CA VAL A 254 -7.48 -12.70 -3.52
C VAL A 254 -7.63 -13.30 -2.13
N ARG A 255 -8.66 -12.92 -1.37
CA ARG A 255 -8.97 -13.54 -0.07
C ARG A 255 -9.17 -15.05 -0.20
N SER A 256 -9.92 -15.50 -1.21
CA SER A 256 -10.20 -16.91 -1.45
C SER A 256 -8.93 -17.70 -1.77
N ALA A 257 -8.00 -17.10 -2.53
CA ALA A 257 -6.68 -17.69 -2.79
C ALA A 257 -5.87 -17.83 -1.48
N ASN A 258 -5.92 -16.84 -0.60
CA ASN A 258 -5.28 -16.91 0.71
C ASN A 258 -5.91 -17.98 1.61
N ASP A 259 -7.24 -18.01 1.74
CA ASP A 259 -7.93 -18.99 2.56
C ASP A 259 -7.68 -20.42 2.06
N ALA A 260 -7.70 -20.64 0.75
CA ALA A 260 -7.33 -21.92 0.15
C ALA A 260 -5.85 -22.27 0.41
N GLY A 261 -4.96 -21.28 0.33
CA GLY A 261 -3.55 -21.43 0.67
C GLY A 261 -3.32 -21.83 2.14
N ILE A 262 -4.11 -21.26 3.07
CA ILE A 262 -4.07 -21.62 4.48
C ILE A 262 -4.37 -23.11 4.66
N GLU A 263 -5.45 -23.60 4.07
CA GLU A 263 -5.84 -25.00 4.19
C GLU A 263 -4.84 -25.94 3.52
N LEU A 264 -4.35 -25.57 2.34
CA LEU A 264 -3.37 -26.35 1.58
C LEU A 264 -2.05 -26.51 2.35
N LEU A 265 -1.54 -25.43 2.92
CA LEU A 265 -0.29 -25.42 3.70
C LEU A 265 -0.46 -26.07 5.07
N ALA A 266 -1.60 -25.86 5.74
CA ALA A 266 -1.92 -26.52 7.01
C ALA A 266 -1.94 -28.04 6.85
N ALA A 267 -2.59 -28.55 5.79
CA ALA A 267 -2.64 -29.98 5.50
C ALA A 267 -1.23 -30.56 5.26
N ALA A 268 -0.36 -29.81 4.58
CA ALA A 268 1.02 -30.24 4.31
C ALA A 268 1.92 -30.27 5.56
N LEU A 269 1.60 -29.45 6.57
CA LEU A 269 2.35 -29.38 7.83
C LEU A 269 1.97 -30.45 8.85
N GLY A 270 0.93 -31.25 8.59
CA GLY A 270 0.50 -32.33 9.48
C GLY A 270 0.22 -31.84 10.90
N ASP A 271 0.97 -32.36 11.88
CA ASP A 271 0.79 -32.03 13.30
C ASP A 271 0.93 -30.54 13.62
N ARG A 272 1.68 -29.77 12.82
CA ARG A 272 1.81 -28.31 12.97
C ARG A 272 0.82 -27.51 12.14
N GLY A 273 -0.08 -28.18 11.43
CA GLY A 273 -1.09 -27.56 10.56
C GLY A 273 -2.01 -26.61 11.33
N ASP A 274 -2.48 -27.01 12.51
CA ASP A 274 -3.38 -26.18 13.33
C ASP A 274 -2.67 -24.94 13.90
N GLU A 275 -1.38 -25.06 14.26
CA GLU A 275 -0.56 -23.92 14.67
C GLU A 275 -0.43 -22.91 13.52
N PHE A 276 -0.11 -23.39 12.32
CA PHE A 276 0.00 -22.55 11.13
C PHE A 276 -1.32 -21.87 10.78
N ARG A 277 -2.43 -22.63 10.74
CA ARG A 277 -3.77 -22.11 10.45
C ARG A 277 -4.13 -20.99 11.41
N THR A 278 -3.90 -21.19 12.71
CA THR A 278 -4.19 -20.18 13.74
C THR A 278 -3.39 -18.89 13.50
N ARG A 279 -2.08 -18.99 13.31
CA ARG A 279 -1.22 -17.82 13.05
C ARG A 279 -1.60 -17.08 11.75
N ALA A 280 -1.96 -17.82 10.70
CA ALA A 280 -2.38 -17.23 9.44
C ALA A 280 -3.72 -16.49 9.57
N LEU A 281 -4.70 -17.09 10.26
CA LEU A 281 -5.99 -16.46 10.52
C LEU A 281 -5.85 -15.24 11.43
N GLU A 282 -5.03 -15.30 12.48
CA GLU A 282 -4.74 -14.14 13.35
C GLU A 282 -4.12 -12.97 12.57
N ALA A 283 -3.21 -13.28 11.64
CA ALA A 283 -2.57 -12.28 10.79
C ALA A 283 -3.54 -11.66 9.76
N GLY A 284 -4.43 -12.48 9.17
CA GLY A 284 -5.37 -12.04 8.14
C GLY A 284 -6.64 -11.39 8.68
N TYR A 285 -7.14 -11.81 9.84
CA TYR A 285 -8.46 -11.44 10.37
C TYR A 285 -8.36 -10.74 11.74
N PRO A 286 -7.64 -9.61 11.85
CA PRO A 286 -7.34 -8.99 13.13
C PRO A 286 -8.59 -8.61 13.93
N ASP A 287 -9.69 -8.26 13.29
CA ASP A 287 -10.93 -7.86 13.97
C ASP A 287 -11.63 -9.02 14.69
N VAL A 288 -11.40 -10.25 14.23
CA VAL A 288 -11.95 -11.47 14.86
C VAL A 288 -11.07 -11.93 16.02
N PHE A 289 -9.75 -11.82 15.88
CA PHE A 289 -8.77 -12.35 16.84
C PHE A 289 -8.27 -11.33 17.87
N ARG A 290 -8.47 -10.02 17.65
CA ARG A 290 -8.14 -9.02 18.68
C ARG A 290 -9.10 -9.15 19.86
N PRO A 291 -8.60 -9.34 21.09
CA PRO A 291 -9.47 -9.31 22.26
C PRO A 291 -10.16 -7.95 22.32
N HIS A 292 -11.49 -7.97 22.40
CA HIS A 292 -12.29 -6.75 22.49
C HIS A 292 -11.79 -5.92 23.69
N PRO A 293 -11.63 -4.59 23.58
CA PRO A 293 -11.08 -3.76 24.67
C PRO A 293 -11.79 -3.97 26.02
N VAL A 294 -13.08 -4.30 25.98
CA VAL A 294 -13.89 -4.64 27.17
C VAL A 294 -13.43 -5.93 27.86
N MET A 295 -12.97 -6.93 27.11
CA MET A 295 -12.44 -8.18 27.68
C MET A 295 -11.11 -7.95 28.39
N ILE A 296 -10.27 -7.06 27.86
CA ILE A 296 -9.00 -6.65 28.51
C ILE A 296 -9.28 -5.93 29.83
N LEU A 297 -10.26 -5.02 29.84
CA LEU A 297 -10.69 -4.31 31.05
C LEU A 297 -11.31 -5.27 32.08
N MET A 298 -12.11 -6.25 31.64
CA MET A 298 -12.66 -7.28 32.52
C MET A 298 -11.54 -8.16 33.12
N GLN A 299 -10.57 -8.61 32.32
CA GLN A 299 -9.43 -9.39 32.81
C GLN A 299 -8.57 -8.60 33.81
N GLN A 300 -8.42 -7.28 33.63
CA GLN A 300 -7.74 -6.40 34.58
C GLN A 300 -8.56 -6.11 35.84
N ALA A 301 -9.90 -6.21 35.77
CA ALA A 301 -10.79 -6.02 36.92
C ALA A 301 -10.91 -7.28 37.80
N TYR A 302 -10.55 -8.45 37.27
CA TYR A 302 -10.55 -9.74 37.97
C TYR A 302 -9.14 -10.26 38.33
N ALA A 303 -8.09 -9.47 38.08
CA ALA A 303 -6.70 -9.72 38.50
C ALA A 303 -6.35 -8.86 39.72
#